data_AF-A0AAP5I4V0-F1
#
_entry.id   AF-A0AAP5I4V0-F1
#
_cell.length_a   1.000
_cell.length_b   1.000
_cell.length_c   1.000
_cell.angle_alpha   90.00
_cell.angle_beta   90.00
_cell.angle_gamma   90.00
#
_symmetry.space_group_name_H-M   'P 1'
#
loop_
_entity.id
_entity.type
_entity.pdbx_description
1 polymer ?
#
loop_
_entity_poly.entity_id
_entity_poly.type
_entity_poly.pdbx_seq_one_letter_code
_entity_poly.pdbx_strand_id
1 'polypeptide(L)'
;MPITLPPELEQFIESQVAKGNYASVDEVFLAGIKLLEERERLYQGRFEELRREVMVGVSEAEQGELLDAEAVITGLQEKLRQRRVQNDQ
;
A
#
# COMPACT_ATOMS: atom_id res chain seq x y z
N MET A 1 -7.12 25.79 16.44
CA MET A 1 -5.89 26.44 15.97
C MET A 1 -6.24 27.22 14.71
N PRO A 2 -5.89 28.52 14.61
CA PRO A 2 -5.99 29.22 13.32
C PRO A 2 -4.90 28.66 12.39
N ILE A 3 -5.30 28.17 11.22
CA ILE A 3 -4.40 27.65 10.19
C ILE A 3 -4.53 28.58 8.99
N THR A 4 -3.43 29.18 8.56
CA THR A 4 -3.41 29.98 7.34
C THR A 4 -3.24 29.05 6.15
N LEU A 5 -4.16 29.12 5.19
CA LEU A 5 -4.08 28.34 3.97
C LEU A 5 -3.54 29.18 2.81
N PRO A 6 -2.84 28.55 1.86
CA PRO A 6 -2.63 29.13 0.53
C PRO A 6 -3.98 29.45 -0.15
N PRO A 7 -4.08 30.54 -0.93
CA PRO A 7 -5.32 30.93 -1.60
C PRO A 7 -5.93 29.83 -2.48
N GLU A 8 -5.10 28.98 -3.07
CA GLU A 8 -5.54 27.88 -3.93
C GLU A 8 -6.31 26.82 -3.13
N LEU A 9 -5.90 26.56 -1.87
CA LEU A 9 -6.58 25.62 -0.99
C LEU A 9 -7.88 26.20 -0.43
N GLU A 10 -7.91 27.50 -0.12
CA GLU A 10 -9.14 28.18 0.28
C GLU A 10 -10.19 28.10 -0.84
N GLN A 11 -9.81 28.45 -2.07
CA GLN A 11 -10.71 28.38 -3.22
C GLN A 11 -11.19 26.96 -3.49
N PHE A 12 -10.33 25.96 -3.32
CA PHE A 12 -10.72 24.56 -3.44
C PHE A 12 -11.78 24.18 -2.41
N ILE A 13 -11.56 24.49 -1.13
CA ILE A 13 -12.48 24.16 -0.03
C ILE A 13 -13.83 24.87 -0.25
N GLU A 14 -13.80 26.16 -0.56
CA GLU A 14 -15.02 26.94 -0.85
C GLU A 14 -15.80 26.34 -2.02
N SER A 15 -15.10 25.90 -3.09
CA SER A 15 -15.76 25.27 -4.23
C SER A 15 -16.46 23.95 -3.86
N GLN A 16 -15.90 23.20 -2.91
CA GLN A 16 -16.45 21.92 -2.48
C GLN A 16 -17.73 22.11 -1.65
N VAL A 17 -17.76 23.16 -0.81
CA VAL A 17 -18.97 23.56 -0.08
C VAL A 17 -20.01 24.15 -1.02
N ALA A 18 -19.61 25.02 -1.96
CA ALA A 18 -20.52 25.64 -2.92
C ALA A 18 -21.20 24.62 -3.86
N LYS A 19 -20.52 23.52 -4.18
CA LYS A 19 -21.09 22.39 -4.94
C LYS A 19 -22.04 21.52 -4.11
N GLY A 20 -22.12 21.73 -2.80
CA GLY A 20 -22.91 20.91 -1.88
C GLY A 20 -22.29 19.55 -1.57
N ASN A 21 -21.00 19.34 -1.88
CA ASN A 21 -20.31 18.08 -1.55
C ASN A 21 -20.06 17.94 -0.04
N TYR A 22 -20.01 19.07 0.67
CA TYR A 22 -19.81 19.17 2.12
C TYR A 22 -20.66 20.32 2.67
N ALA A 23 -21.16 20.17 3.89
CA ALA A 23 -22.02 21.15 4.56
C ALA A 23 -21.23 22.35 5.13
N SER A 24 -19.93 22.18 5.39
CA SER A 24 -19.08 23.26 5.90
C SER A 24 -17.61 23.07 5.55
N VAL A 25 -16.85 24.16 5.68
CA VAL A 25 -15.39 24.17 5.59
C VAL A 25 -14.77 23.15 6.56
N ASP A 26 -15.25 23.11 7.81
CA ASP A 26 -14.76 22.18 8.84
C ASP A 26 -14.96 20.72 8.45
N GLU A 27 -16.04 20.40 7.74
CA GLU A 27 -16.29 19.05 7.25
C GLU A 27 -15.31 18.64 6.14
N VAL A 28 -14.95 19.57 5.24
CA VAL A 28 -13.91 19.34 4.23
C VAL A 28 -12.56 19.06 4.90
N PHE A 29 -12.22 19.84 5.93
CA PHE A 29 -10.99 19.61 6.70
C PHE A 29 -11.00 18.25 7.40
N LEU A 30 -12.10 17.91 8.08
CA LEU A 30 -12.22 16.63 8.78
C LEU A 30 -12.10 15.45 7.80
N ALA A 31 -12.71 15.55 6.62
CA ALA A 31 -12.59 14.55 5.58
C ALA A 31 -11.14 14.39 5.09
N GLY A 32 -10.43 15.52 4.86
CA GLY A 32 -9.03 15.52 4.46
C GLY A 32 -8.10 14.88 5.50
N ILE A 33 -8.28 15.22 6.78
CA ILE A 33 -7.48 14.66 7.88
C ILE A 33 -7.76 13.16 8.07
N LYS A 34 -9.03 12.73 8.02
CA LYS A 34 -9.37 11.30 8.08
C LYS A 34 -8.71 10.50 6.96
N LEU A 35 -8.71 11.03 5.75
CA LEU A 35 -8.07 10.40 4.60
C LEU A 35 -6.54 10.31 4.77
N LEU A 36 -5.92 11.35 5.36
CA LEU A 36 -4.50 11.32 5.70
C LEU A 36 -4.20 10.25 6.76
N GLU A 37 -4.99 10.19 7.83
CA GLU A 37 -4.84 9.20 8.91
C GLU A 37 -4.99 7.77 8.38
N GLU A 38 -6.01 7.50 7.56
CA GLU A 38 -6.21 6.19 6.94
C GLU A 38 -5.01 5.80 6.07
N ARG A 39 -4.50 6.75 5.27
CA ARG A 39 -3.32 6.54 4.45
C ARG A 39 -2.10 6.21 5.30
N GLU A 40 -1.84 6.98 6.36
CA GLU A 40 -0.71 6.73 7.27
C GLU A 40 -0.81 5.37 7.93
N ARG A 41 -1.99 4.98 8.41
CA ARG A 41 -2.24 3.65 8.99
C ARG A 41 -1.96 2.53 7.99
N LEU A 42 -2.39 2.68 6.73
CA LEU A 42 -2.11 1.71 5.67
C LEU A 42 -0.62 1.64 5.29
N TYR A 43 0.10 2.76 5.34
CA TYR A 43 1.55 2.76 5.07
C TYR A 43 2.33 2.14 6.23
N GLN A 44 1.98 2.46 7.48
CA GLN A 44 2.62 1.88 8.65
C GLN A 44 2.42 0.37 8.71
N GLY A 45 1.19 -0.12 8.53
CA GLY A 45 0.90 -1.56 8.56
C GLY A 45 1.66 -2.34 7.49
N ARG A 46 1.70 -1.83 6.25
CA ARG A 46 2.44 -2.49 5.14
C ARG A 46 3.94 -2.47 5.35
N PHE A 47 4.48 -1.40 5.90
CA PHE A 47 5.91 -1.31 6.18
C PHE A 47 6.33 -2.27 7.30
N GLU A 48 5.53 -2.39 8.36
CA GLU A 48 5.78 -3.33 9.45
C GLU A 48 5.68 -4.79 9.00
N GLU A 49 4.69 -5.12 8.17
CA GLU A 49 4.53 -6.45 7.58
C GLU A 49 5.73 -6.81 6.69
N LEU A 50 6.10 -5.94 5.75
CA LEU A 50 7.26 -6.14 4.89
C LEU A 50 8.55 -6.29 5.71
N ARG A 51 8.75 -5.44 6.73
CA ARG A 51 9.91 -5.54 7.61
C ARG A 51 9.95 -6.88 8.34
N ARG A 52 8.80 -7.40 8.79
CA ARG A 52 8.70 -8.72 9.43
C ARG A 52 9.11 -9.82 8.46
N GLU A 53 8.56 -9.84 7.24
CA GLU A 53 8.89 -10.85 6.23
C GLU A 53 10.38 -10.83 5.85
N VAL A 54 10.96 -9.63 5.69
CA VAL A 54 12.41 -9.48 5.43
C VAL A 54 13.23 -10.07 6.58
N MET A 55 12.85 -9.79 7.83
CA MET A 55 13.57 -10.33 9.00
C MET A 55 13.48 -11.85 9.10
N VAL A 56 12.36 -12.45 8.68
CA VAL A 56 12.25 -13.92 8.57
C VAL A 56 13.28 -14.44 7.57
N GLY A 57 13.32 -13.89 6.36
CA GLY A 57 14.29 -14.32 5.34
C GLY A 57 15.76 -14.09 5.74
N VAL A 58 16.05 -13.01 6.48
CA VAL A 58 17.39 -12.78 7.06
C VAL A 58 17.73 -13.86 8.08
N SER A 59 16.80 -14.24 8.96
CA SER A 59 17.04 -15.28 9.95
C SER A 59 17.24 -16.66 9.32
N GLU A 60 16.44 -17.01 8.30
CA GLU A 60 16.62 -18.23 7.51
C GLU A 60 17.99 -18.24 6.81
N ALA A 61 18.41 -17.09 6.28
CA ALA A 61 19.74 -16.94 5.65
C ALA A 61 20.89 -17.16 6.64
N GLU A 62 20.78 -16.58 7.84
CA GLU A 62 21.78 -16.76 8.92
C GLU A 62 21.85 -18.22 9.41
N GLN A 63 20.75 -18.96 9.34
CA GLN A 63 20.68 -20.40 9.67
C GLN A 63 21.15 -21.30 8.51
N GLY A 64 21.44 -20.73 7.34
CA GLY A 64 21.87 -21.48 6.16
C GLY A 64 20.73 -22.17 5.40
N GLU A 65 19.48 -21.75 5.61
CA GLU A 65 18.28 -22.30 4.98
C GLU A 65 17.96 -21.68 3.61
N LEU A 66 18.96 -21.08 2.96
CA LEU A 66 18.81 -20.51 1.62
C LEU A 66 18.58 -21.61 0.58
N LEU A 67 17.66 -21.34 -0.33
CA LEU A 67 17.39 -22.21 -1.47
C LEU A 67 18.35 -21.89 -2.62
N ASP A 68 18.76 -22.93 -3.34
CA ASP A 68 19.52 -22.74 -4.58
C ASP A 68 18.62 -22.11 -5.66
N ALA A 69 19.05 -20.95 -6.16
CA ALA A 69 18.25 -20.16 -7.08
C ALA A 69 17.98 -20.88 -8.40
N GLU A 70 18.97 -21.59 -8.93
CA GLU A 70 18.85 -22.31 -10.21
C GLU A 70 17.86 -23.47 -10.08
N ALA A 71 17.98 -24.29 -9.04
CA ALA A 71 17.05 -25.38 -8.75
C ALA A 71 15.60 -24.88 -8.56
N VAL A 72 15.40 -23.76 -7.85
CA VAL A 72 14.06 -23.17 -7.65
C VAL A 72 13.47 -22.69 -8.97
N ILE A 73 14.24 -21.94 -9.77
CA ILE A 73 13.77 -21.39 -11.04
C ILE A 73 13.43 -22.52 -12.02
N THR A 74 14.29 -23.54 -12.14
CA THR A 74 14.03 -24.71 -12.99
C THR A 74 12.77 -25.46 -12.54
N GLY A 75 12.59 -25.66 -11.23
CA GLY A 75 11.39 -26.30 -10.69
C GLY A 75 10.10 -25.52 -10.96
N LEU A 76 10.15 -24.18 -10.91
CA LEU A 76 9.03 -23.31 -11.26
C LEU A 76 8.68 -23.39 -12.75
N GLN A 77 9.68 -23.37 -13.63
CA GLN A 77 9.49 -23.50 -15.07
C GLN A 77 8.81 -24.82 -15.43
N GLU A 78 9.22 -25.93 -14.81
CA GLU A 78 8.63 -27.23 -15.07
C GLU A 78 7.17 -27.32 -14.58
N LYS A 79 6.87 -26.75 -13.39
CA LYS A 79 5.48 -26.64 -12.89
C LYS A 79 4.59 -25.83 -13.84
N LEU A 80 5.10 -24.74 -14.40
CA LEU A 80 4.36 -23.92 -15.38
C LEU A 80 4.12 -24.68 -16.69
N ARG A 81 5.10 -25.46 -17.15
CA ARG A 81 4.99 -26.29 -18.34
C ARG A 81 3.91 -27.36 -18.17
N GLN A 82 3.90 -28.05 -17.03
CA GLN A 82 2.90 -29.09 -16.72
C GLN A 82 1.47 -28.53 -16.67
N ARG A 83 1.28 -27.34 -16.08
CA ARG A 83 -0.05 -26.68 -16.05
C ARG A 83 -0.57 -26.30 -17.44
N ARG A 84 0.32 -25.93 -18.36
CA ARG A 84 -0.07 -25.64 -19.76
C ARG A 84 -0.52 -26.90 -20.48
N VAL A 85 0.26 -27.98 -20.38
CA VAL A 85 -0.07 -29.27 -21.01
C VAL A 85 -1.38 -29.85 -20.48
N GLN A 86 -1.72 -29.60 -19.21
CA GLN A 86 -2.93 -30.11 -18.57
C GLN A 86 -4.19 -29.27 -18.87
N ASN A 87 -4.03 -28.02 -19.32
CA ASN A 87 -5.15 -27.15 -19.76
C ASN A 87 -5.48 -27.31 -21.25
N ASP A 88 -4.60 -27.92 -22.03
CA ASP A 88 -4.79 -28.18 -23.48
C ASP A 88 -5.35 -29.59 -23.77
N GLN A 89 -5.76 -30.34 -22.72
CA GLN A 89 -6.49 -31.62 -22.79
C GLN A 89 -7.94 -31.45 -22.35
#